data_AF-C0CYE8-F1
#
_entry.id   AF-C0CYE8-F1
#
_cell.length_a   1.000
_cell.length_b   1.000
_cell.length_c   1.000
_cell.angle_alpha   90.00
_cell.angle_beta   90.00
_cell.angle_gamma   90.00
#
_symmetry.space_group_name_H-M   'P 1'
#
loop_
_entity.id
_entity.type
_entity.pdbx_description
1 polymer ?
#
loop_
_entity_poly.entity_id
_entity_poly.type
_entity_poly.pdbx_seq_one_letter_code
_entity_poly.pdbx_strand_id
1 'polypeptide(L)'
;MEKSRGLYLLVYDFYEARIRFGFYRYGDCLPSIPHICGAFHLGRATVRAALALLETEGYVENQERRAARVIYQADHKRYAENARDYYVPRKDGLGEMREAGYLLIQPLWEAGARRWNQERWKFYCRNLSGILPGDPPPSMELHLLALMELNNQLLLNLYWEVLRYIRMPSLVDREKMKSPITPDTIREGLDSGDVMAWMNKAIRDVYVPLEERMFSFIHREIAARGAEEIAAIPFQWNIYRNRPQMRYTLASILIRKILYGVYPVGSYLPSLPELSERYGASLTTVRRTLALLEELGVTESFQGKGTLVCMKRKSPDLEKAEIREGLRLHRESLQFLRLTIRGGALFTLERASAGKRAALEARLRGMLEQGHSYRCFETMLMFVKEECPLAMVRECYGRIADLVAWGYPFARLMLPEGELGNAYAFRVEQMADCLCREDFEGFCNQWVALLEQEEEKVSGLGTQPGSC
;
A
#
# COMPACT_ATOMS: atom_id res chain seq x y z
N MET A 1 -14.73 10.93 -17.18
CA MET A 1 -15.19 11.40 -15.86
C MET A 1 -15.57 10.16 -15.05
N GLU A 2 -14.59 9.52 -14.39
CA GLU A 2 -14.76 8.27 -13.62
C GLU A 2 -13.41 7.93 -12.93
N LYS A 3 -12.96 8.77 -12.00
CA LYS A 3 -11.75 8.52 -11.20
C LYS A 3 -12.15 8.67 -9.74
N SER A 4 -11.86 7.65 -8.92
CA SER A 4 -12.14 7.55 -7.47
C SER A 4 -13.38 6.74 -7.04
N ARG A 5 -13.42 5.44 -7.36
CA ARG A 5 -14.14 4.49 -6.50
C ARG A 5 -13.21 4.11 -5.36
N GLY A 6 -13.31 4.80 -4.23
CA GLY A 6 -12.53 4.52 -3.01
C GLY A 6 -12.04 5.76 -2.27
N LEU A 7 -11.47 6.78 -2.94
CA LEU A 7 -10.85 7.90 -2.21
C LEU A 7 -11.87 8.81 -1.49
N TYR A 8 -13.14 8.78 -1.91
CA TYR A 8 -14.19 9.46 -1.14
C TYR A 8 -14.40 8.79 0.23
N LEU A 9 -14.09 7.50 0.37
CA LEU A 9 -14.14 6.78 1.65
C LEU A 9 -13.11 7.32 2.64
N LEU A 10 -11.98 7.86 2.19
CA LEU A 10 -11.02 8.51 3.09
C LEU A 10 -11.67 9.70 3.81
N VAL A 11 -12.31 10.58 3.04
CA VAL A 11 -12.99 11.77 3.58
C VAL A 11 -14.19 11.34 4.44
N TYR A 12 -14.97 10.38 3.95
CA TYR A 12 -16.09 9.80 4.69
C TYR A 12 -15.63 9.23 6.04
N ASP A 13 -14.70 8.27 6.05
CA ASP A 13 -14.22 7.57 7.25
C ASP A 13 -13.62 8.57 8.26
N PHE A 14 -12.91 9.59 7.76
CA PHE A 14 -12.30 10.63 8.59
C PHE A 14 -13.35 11.46 9.35
N TYR A 15 -14.39 11.93 8.65
CA TYR A 15 -15.45 12.74 9.26
C TYR A 15 -16.48 11.88 10.02
N GLU A 16 -16.79 10.68 9.54
CA GLU A 16 -17.62 9.69 10.25
C GLU A 16 -17.04 9.39 11.64
N ALA A 17 -15.73 9.10 11.72
CA ALA A 17 -15.06 8.86 13.00
C ALA A 17 -15.14 10.07 13.95
N ARG A 18 -14.97 11.28 13.42
CA ARG A 18 -15.04 12.51 14.22
C ARG A 18 -16.46 12.80 14.71
N ILE A 19 -17.47 12.52 13.92
CA ILE A 19 -18.87 12.65 14.34
C ILE A 19 -19.21 11.56 15.37
N ARG A 20 -18.92 10.30 15.06
CA ARG A 20 -19.30 9.15 15.90
C ARG A 20 -18.53 9.04 17.20
N PHE A 21 -17.35 9.63 17.32
CA PHE A 21 -16.57 9.66 18.56
C PHE A 21 -16.74 10.98 19.32
N GLY A 22 -17.61 11.88 18.83
CA GLY A 22 -18.03 13.08 19.57
C GLY A 22 -17.13 14.31 19.41
N PHE A 23 -16.22 14.30 18.43
CA PHE A 23 -15.41 15.47 18.07
C PHE A 23 -16.26 16.57 17.41
N TYR A 24 -17.11 16.20 16.46
CA TYR A 24 -18.17 17.07 15.95
C TYR A 24 -19.49 16.67 16.62
N ARG A 25 -20.17 17.64 17.23
CA ARG A 25 -21.45 17.45 17.94
C ARG A 25 -22.61 17.97 17.11
N TYR A 26 -23.82 17.60 17.50
CA TYR A 26 -25.05 18.08 16.87
C TYR A 26 -25.04 19.61 16.71
N GLY A 27 -25.32 20.08 15.50
CA GLY A 27 -25.35 21.49 15.15
C GLY A 27 -24.00 22.08 14.71
N ASP A 28 -22.87 21.37 14.90
CA ASP A 28 -21.58 21.78 14.35
C ASP A 28 -21.61 21.79 12.81
N CYS A 29 -20.78 22.63 12.20
CA CYS A 29 -20.55 22.64 10.77
C CYS A 29 -19.24 21.94 10.42
N LEU A 30 -19.26 21.06 9.42
CA LEU A 30 -18.03 20.52 8.82
C LEU A 30 -17.31 21.61 8.00
N PRO A 31 -16.01 21.46 7.70
CA PRO A 31 -15.31 22.39 6.82
C PRO A 31 -15.94 22.47 5.42
N SER A 32 -15.74 23.61 4.75
CA SER A 32 -16.27 23.82 3.40
C SER A 32 -15.64 22.88 2.37
N ILE A 33 -16.35 22.56 1.27
CA ILE A 33 -15.80 21.72 0.19
C ILE A 33 -14.43 22.21 -0.31
N PRO A 34 -14.20 23.51 -0.58
CA PRO A 34 -12.87 24.01 -0.97
C PRO A 34 -11.79 23.73 0.07
N HIS A 35 -12.12 23.83 1.36
CA HIS A 35 -11.19 23.53 2.45
C HIS A 35 -10.83 22.05 2.51
N ILE A 36 -11.83 21.16 2.46
CA ILE A 36 -11.62 19.70 2.43
C ILE A 36 -10.80 19.30 1.19
N CYS A 37 -11.06 19.92 0.04
CA CYS A 37 -10.26 19.72 -1.17
C CYS A 37 -8.79 20.06 -0.95
N GLY A 38 -8.50 21.16 -0.25
CA GLY A 38 -7.15 21.57 0.11
C GLY A 38 -6.48 20.55 1.03
N ALA A 39 -7.07 20.28 2.19
CA ALA A 39 -6.49 19.42 3.23
C ALA A 39 -6.23 17.97 2.80
N PHE A 40 -7.06 17.41 1.90
CA PHE A 40 -6.88 16.04 1.40
C PHE A 40 -6.25 15.96 0.01
N HIS A 41 -6.01 17.10 -0.66
CA HIS A 41 -5.62 17.17 -2.07
C HIS A 41 -6.54 16.36 -3.01
N LEU A 42 -7.85 16.41 -2.75
CA LEU A 42 -8.87 15.68 -3.52
C LEU A 42 -9.73 16.61 -4.37
N GLY A 43 -10.16 16.11 -5.54
CA GLY A 43 -11.09 16.84 -6.40
C GLY A 43 -12.48 17.02 -5.77
N ARG A 44 -13.17 18.12 -6.12
CA ARG A 44 -14.50 18.46 -5.59
C ARG A 44 -15.54 17.35 -5.74
N ALA A 45 -15.50 16.59 -6.83
CA ALA A 45 -16.43 15.48 -7.06
C ALA A 45 -16.26 14.37 -5.99
N THR A 46 -15.01 14.07 -5.61
CA THR A 46 -14.69 13.08 -4.57
C THR A 46 -15.19 13.55 -3.20
N VAL A 47 -14.95 14.81 -2.86
CA VAL A 47 -15.43 15.40 -1.58
C VAL A 47 -16.95 15.42 -1.53
N ARG A 48 -17.62 15.82 -2.63
CA ARG A 48 -19.08 15.80 -2.72
C ARG A 48 -19.65 14.39 -2.56
N ALA A 49 -19.01 13.38 -3.16
CA ALA A 49 -19.42 11.99 -2.99
C ALA A 49 -19.31 11.52 -1.52
N ALA A 50 -18.27 11.95 -0.81
CA ALA A 50 -18.11 11.64 0.61
C ALA A 50 -19.20 12.31 1.48
N LEU A 51 -19.46 13.59 1.25
CA LEU A 51 -20.49 14.34 1.99
C LEU A 51 -21.91 13.83 1.68
N ALA A 52 -22.17 13.42 0.44
CA ALA A 52 -23.44 12.79 0.05
C ALA A 52 -23.64 11.44 0.76
N LEU A 53 -22.57 10.65 0.93
CA LEU A 53 -22.65 9.41 1.69
C LEU A 53 -22.88 9.67 3.19
N LEU A 54 -22.20 10.65 3.79
CA LEU A 54 -22.46 11.04 5.18
C LEU A 54 -23.92 11.49 5.40
N GLU A 55 -24.51 12.17 4.42
CA GLU A 55 -25.92 12.58 4.46
C GLU A 55 -26.87 11.39 4.31
N THR A 56 -26.58 10.48 3.37
CA THR A 56 -27.37 9.26 3.15
C THR A 56 -27.40 8.38 4.41
N GLU A 57 -26.28 8.29 5.12
CA GLU A 57 -26.14 7.55 6.38
C GLU A 57 -26.65 8.33 7.61
N GLY A 58 -27.20 9.55 7.42
CA GLY A 58 -27.85 10.33 8.48
C GLY A 58 -26.91 11.02 9.46
N TYR A 59 -25.64 11.24 9.10
CA TYR A 59 -24.69 11.94 9.97
C TYR A 59 -24.75 13.46 9.82
N VAL A 60 -25.02 13.94 8.60
CA VAL A 60 -25.04 15.37 8.26
C VAL A 60 -26.23 15.73 7.39
N GLU A 61 -26.58 17.02 7.37
CA GLU A 61 -27.48 17.64 6.41
C GLU A 61 -26.65 18.54 5.49
N ASN A 62 -26.70 18.31 4.18
CA ASN A 62 -26.03 19.17 3.22
C ASN A 62 -26.89 20.41 2.95
N GLN A 63 -26.31 21.59 3.13
CA GLN A 63 -26.98 22.86 2.86
C GLN A 63 -26.46 23.46 1.55
N GLU A 64 -27.36 23.90 0.66
CA GLU A 64 -26.95 24.55 -0.59
C GLU A 64 -26.05 25.76 -0.30
N ARG A 65 -24.85 25.77 -0.91
CA ARG A 65 -23.86 26.86 -0.81
C ARG A 65 -23.36 27.15 0.61
N ARG A 66 -23.55 26.24 1.57
CA ARG A 66 -23.05 26.33 2.95
C ARG A 66 -22.30 25.06 3.35
N ALA A 67 -21.60 25.12 4.48
CA ALA A 67 -20.99 23.95 5.09
C ALA A 67 -22.06 22.92 5.53
N ALA A 68 -21.74 21.63 5.43
CA ALA A 68 -22.62 20.57 5.90
C ALA A 68 -22.76 20.65 7.43
N ARG A 69 -23.99 20.49 7.94
CA ARG A 69 -24.30 20.57 9.38
C ARG A 69 -24.44 19.16 9.96
N VAL A 70 -23.85 18.90 11.11
CA VAL A 70 -23.97 17.62 11.80
C VAL A 70 -25.35 17.49 12.42
N ILE A 71 -26.07 16.43 12.06
CA ILE A 71 -27.40 16.09 12.59
C ILE A 71 -27.38 14.86 13.49
N TYR A 72 -26.24 14.14 13.55
CA TYR A 72 -26.05 13.02 14.46
C TYR A 72 -26.16 13.48 15.93
N GLN A 73 -27.06 12.85 16.67
CA GLN A 73 -27.24 13.07 18.11
C GLN A 73 -26.87 11.82 18.88
N ALA A 74 -25.94 11.97 19.82
CA ALA A 74 -25.52 10.92 20.73
C ALA A 74 -25.09 11.53 22.06
N ASP A 75 -25.27 10.76 23.14
CA ASP A 75 -24.77 11.11 24.46
C ASP A 75 -23.30 10.66 24.65
N HIS A 76 -22.68 11.05 25.77
CA HIS A 76 -21.30 10.70 26.07
C HIS A 76 -21.06 9.18 26.08
N LYS A 77 -22.05 8.40 26.56
CA LYS A 77 -21.95 6.95 26.63
C LYS A 77 -21.89 6.36 25.21
N ARG A 78 -22.75 6.82 24.30
CA ARG A 78 -22.81 6.36 22.92
C ARG A 78 -21.55 6.70 22.13
N TYR A 79 -20.94 7.88 22.34
CA TYR A 79 -19.65 8.20 21.72
C TYR A 79 -18.54 7.23 22.17
N ALA A 80 -18.48 6.92 23.46
CA ALA A 80 -17.51 5.96 24.01
C ALA A 80 -17.76 4.53 23.47
N GLU A 81 -19.02 4.10 23.37
CA GLU A 81 -19.39 2.81 22.75
C GLU A 81 -18.94 2.73 21.29
N ASN A 82 -19.21 3.77 20.48
CA ASN A 82 -18.77 3.81 19.08
C ASN A 82 -17.25 3.70 18.94
N ALA A 83 -16.51 4.43 19.78
CA ALA A 83 -15.05 4.37 19.83
C ALA A 83 -14.55 2.98 20.22
N ARG A 84 -15.14 2.39 21.26
CA ARG A 84 -14.82 1.04 21.74
C ARG A 84 -15.04 0.01 20.63
N ASP A 85 -16.22 0.01 20.01
CA ASP A 85 -16.63 -0.94 18.98
C ASP A 85 -15.70 -0.87 17.75
N TYR A 86 -15.06 0.28 17.52
CA TYR A 86 -14.05 0.44 16.48
C TYR A 86 -12.64 0.00 16.91
N TYR A 87 -12.14 0.53 18.02
CA TYR A 87 -10.73 0.41 18.41
C TYR A 87 -10.39 -0.92 19.08
N VAL A 88 -11.28 -1.46 19.93
CA VAL A 88 -11.00 -2.70 20.68
C VAL A 88 -10.74 -3.90 19.76
N PRO A 89 -11.55 -4.17 18.72
CA PRO A 89 -11.26 -5.25 17.77
C PRO A 89 -9.95 -5.06 16.98
N ARG A 90 -9.45 -3.83 16.88
CA ARG A 90 -8.25 -3.47 16.11
C ARG A 90 -7.01 -3.32 16.99
N LYS A 91 -7.09 -3.62 18.29
CA LYS A 91 -6.02 -3.35 19.28
C LYS A 91 -4.66 -3.86 18.83
N ASP A 92 -4.60 -5.08 18.30
CA ASP A 92 -3.33 -5.73 17.92
C ASP A 92 -2.75 -5.08 16.66
N GLY A 93 -3.58 -4.91 15.61
CA GLY A 93 -3.14 -4.25 14.39
C GLY A 93 -2.78 -2.77 14.58
N LEU A 94 -3.45 -2.07 15.50
CA LEU A 94 -3.06 -0.71 15.90
C LEU A 94 -1.77 -0.71 16.73
N GLY A 95 -1.55 -1.73 17.56
CA GLY A 95 -0.34 -1.86 18.38
C GLY A 95 0.93 -2.04 17.56
N GLU A 96 0.81 -2.69 16.41
CA GLU A 96 1.93 -2.89 15.47
C GLU A 96 2.21 -1.65 14.59
N MET A 97 1.32 -0.65 14.54
CA MET A 97 1.41 0.47 13.59
C MET A 97 2.69 1.27 13.72
N ARG A 98 3.21 1.42 14.94
CA ARG A 98 4.46 2.15 15.19
C ARG A 98 5.63 1.44 14.51
N GLU A 99 5.85 0.16 14.81
CA GLU A 99 6.94 -0.63 14.21
C GLU A 99 6.75 -0.83 12.70
N ALA A 100 5.55 -1.19 12.27
CA ALA A 100 5.25 -1.36 10.85
C ALA A 100 5.38 -0.03 10.08
N GLY A 101 5.00 1.09 10.69
CA GLY A 101 5.16 2.44 10.15
C GLY A 101 6.62 2.81 9.91
N TYR A 102 7.52 2.44 10.84
CA TYR A 102 8.97 2.61 10.67
C TYR A 102 9.53 1.82 9.48
N LEU A 103 9.01 0.62 9.22
CA LEU A 103 9.49 -0.24 8.14
C LEU A 103 8.87 0.07 6.78
N LEU A 104 7.60 0.50 6.76
CA LEU A 104 6.80 0.61 5.54
C LEU A 104 6.52 2.04 5.12
N ILE A 105 6.23 2.94 6.06
CA ILE A 105 5.75 4.29 5.75
C ILE A 105 6.89 5.29 5.80
N GLN A 106 7.75 5.19 6.83
CA GLN A 106 8.86 6.12 6.99
C GLN A 106 9.76 6.20 5.76
N PRO A 107 10.35 5.09 5.27
CA PRO A 107 11.27 5.14 4.14
C PRO A 107 10.65 5.79 2.88
N LEU A 108 9.33 5.65 2.69
CA LEU A 108 8.62 6.20 1.55
C LEU A 108 8.52 7.73 1.61
N TRP A 109 7.99 8.29 2.70
CA TRP A 109 7.86 9.74 2.78
C TRP A 109 9.23 10.40 2.90
N GLU A 110 10.23 9.75 3.52
CA GLU A 110 11.60 10.26 3.53
C GLU A 110 12.20 10.32 2.12
N ALA A 111 12.01 9.28 1.31
CA ALA A 111 12.47 9.28 -0.07
C ALA A 111 11.79 10.38 -0.91
N GLY A 112 10.54 10.68 -0.62
CA GLY A 112 9.80 11.79 -1.22
C GLY A 112 10.34 13.15 -0.80
N ALA A 113 10.46 13.37 0.50
CA ALA A 113 10.92 14.64 1.08
C ALA A 113 12.37 14.96 0.72
N ARG A 114 13.25 13.96 0.52
CA ARG A 114 14.61 14.15 -0.02
C ARG A 114 14.64 14.79 -1.41
N ARG A 115 13.52 14.80 -2.16
CA ARG A 115 13.40 15.48 -3.45
C ARG A 115 13.05 16.96 -3.33
N TRP A 116 12.74 17.43 -2.13
CA TRP A 116 12.46 18.84 -1.89
C TRP A 116 13.73 19.65 -1.78
N ASN A 117 13.75 20.79 -2.47
CA ASN A 117 14.73 21.84 -2.22
C ASN A 117 14.12 22.87 -1.23
N GLN A 118 14.95 23.84 -0.81
CA GLN A 118 14.52 24.84 0.18
C GLN A 118 13.31 25.68 -0.31
N GLU A 119 13.22 25.96 -1.61
CA GLU A 119 12.10 26.71 -2.20
C GLU A 119 10.80 25.91 -2.15
N ARG A 120 10.85 24.63 -2.49
CA ARG A 120 9.72 23.72 -2.48
C ARG A 120 9.22 23.47 -1.06
N TRP A 121 10.13 23.31 -0.10
CA TRP A 121 9.81 23.25 1.32
C TRP A 121 9.09 24.53 1.78
N LYS A 122 9.66 25.71 1.48
CA LYS A 122 9.03 27.02 1.77
C LYS A 122 7.64 27.14 1.13
N PHE A 123 7.47 26.66 -0.10
CA PHE A 123 6.18 26.64 -0.79
C PHE A 123 5.17 25.79 -0.03
N TYR A 124 5.51 24.56 0.34
CA TYR A 124 4.58 23.71 1.08
C TYR A 124 4.22 24.29 2.44
N CYS A 125 5.20 24.73 3.24
CA CYS A 125 4.90 25.33 4.54
C CYS A 125 4.01 26.58 4.47
N ARG A 126 4.14 27.41 3.42
CA ARG A 126 3.27 28.58 3.21
C ARG A 126 1.86 28.21 2.76
N ASN A 127 1.72 27.09 2.06
CA ASN A 127 0.45 26.65 1.47
C ASN A 127 -0.22 25.50 2.23
N LEU A 128 0.38 25.03 3.34
CA LEU A 128 -0.29 24.13 4.27
C LEU A 128 -1.66 24.71 4.58
N SER A 129 -2.68 23.87 4.49
CA SER A 129 -4.04 24.29 4.77
C SER A 129 -4.09 24.98 6.15
N GLY A 130 -4.78 26.12 6.22
CA GLY A 130 -4.92 26.84 7.49
C GLY A 130 -5.53 25.90 8.53
N ILE A 131 -4.92 25.80 9.72
CA ILE A 131 -5.29 24.81 10.73
C ILE A 131 -6.63 25.20 11.36
N LEU A 132 -7.73 24.64 10.85
CA LEU A 132 -9.02 24.70 11.54
C LEU A 132 -9.08 23.62 12.63
N PRO A 133 -9.81 23.88 13.74
CA PRO A 133 -10.12 22.84 14.71
C PRO A 133 -10.82 21.66 14.03
N GLY A 134 -10.13 20.52 13.93
CA GLY A 134 -10.64 19.29 13.34
C GLY A 134 -10.06 18.89 11.99
N ASP A 135 -9.15 19.69 11.44
CA ASP A 135 -8.39 19.32 10.25
C ASP A 135 -7.46 18.12 10.50
N PRO A 136 -7.05 17.41 9.43
CA PRO A 136 -5.91 16.51 9.50
C PRO A 136 -4.69 17.24 10.07
N PRO A 137 -3.85 16.60 10.90
CA PRO A 137 -2.61 17.23 11.37
C PRO A 137 -1.75 17.68 10.18
N PRO A 138 -1.09 18.85 10.21
CA PRO A 138 -0.25 19.29 9.09
C PRO A 138 0.87 18.31 8.72
N SER A 139 1.34 17.52 9.70
CA SER A 139 2.26 16.43 9.43
C SER A 139 1.69 15.45 8.41
N MET A 140 0.40 15.09 8.48
CA MET A 140 -0.26 14.23 7.51
C MET A 140 -0.26 14.84 6.10
N GLU A 141 -0.57 16.13 5.98
CA GLU A 141 -0.51 16.86 4.69
C GLU A 141 0.92 16.82 4.10
N LEU A 142 1.95 17.02 4.95
CA LEU A 142 3.35 16.93 4.50
C LEU A 142 3.77 15.54 4.03
N HIS A 143 3.32 14.46 4.69
CA HIS A 143 3.59 13.10 4.20
C HIS A 143 2.98 12.89 2.82
N LEU A 144 1.77 13.40 2.60
CA LEU A 144 1.10 13.29 1.32
C LEU A 144 1.85 14.01 0.23
N LEU A 145 2.23 15.26 0.49
CA LEU A 145 3.04 16.04 -0.42
C LEU A 145 4.36 15.33 -0.73
N ALA A 146 5.00 14.72 0.26
CA ALA A 146 6.24 13.97 0.07
C ALA A 146 6.02 12.71 -0.78
N LEU A 147 4.99 11.92 -0.47
CA LEU A 147 4.65 10.72 -1.24
C LEU A 147 4.24 11.05 -2.68
N MET A 148 3.60 12.20 -2.92
CA MET A 148 3.27 12.68 -4.26
C MET A 148 4.53 12.92 -5.11
N GLU A 149 5.68 13.26 -4.51
CA GLU A 149 6.96 13.40 -5.24
C GLU A 149 7.45 12.11 -5.88
N LEU A 150 7.05 10.96 -5.32
CA LEU A 150 7.48 9.66 -5.80
C LEU A 150 6.75 9.24 -7.07
N ASN A 151 5.65 9.93 -7.43
CA ASN A 151 4.80 9.64 -8.58
C ASN A 151 4.34 8.17 -8.62
N ASN A 152 3.92 7.65 -7.46
CA ASN A 152 3.53 6.26 -7.29
C ASN A 152 2.18 6.17 -6.58
N GLN A 153 1.18 5.69 -7.31
CA GLN A 153 -0.19 5.64 -6.82
C GLN A 153 -0.40 4.56 -5.77
N LEU A 154 0.36 3.46 -5.83
CA LEU A 154 0.33 2.42 -4.78
C LEU A 154 0.78 2.99 -3.43
N LEU A 155 1.86 3.78 -3.38
CA LEU A 155 2.35 4.35 -2.11
C LEU A 155 1.33 5.32 -1.50
N LEU A 156 0.74 6.20 -2.33
CA LEU A 156 -0.33 7.09 -1.88
C LEU A 156 -1.54 6.31 -1.37
N ASN A 157 -1.93 5.26 -2.10
CA ASN A 157 -3.03 4.39 -1.67
C ASN A 157 -2.74 3.65 -0.37
N LEU A 158 -1.53 3.12 -0.16
CA LEU A 158 -1.13 2.50 1.11
C LEU A 158 -1.27 3.48 2.27
N TYR A 159 -0.75 4.69 2.09
CA TYR A 159 -0.85 5.73 3.12
C TYR A 159 -2.32 6.08 3.43
N TRP A 160 -3.19 6.10 2.41
CA TRP A 160 -4.63 6.26 2.62
C TRP A 160 -5.27 5.12 3.40
N GLU A 161 -4.94 3.87 3.10
CA GLU A 161 -5.44 2.73 3.87
C GLU A 161 -4.98 2.78 5.33
N VAL A 162 -3.74 3.20 5.59
CA VAL A 162 -3.22 3.39 6.95
C VAL A 162 -4.04 4.44 7.70
N LEU A 163 -4.29 5.59 7.08
CA LEU A 163 -5.09 6.66 7.70
C LEU A 163 -6.53 6.24 7.96
N ARG A 164 -7.14 5.52 7.01
CA ARG A 164 -8.49 4.95 7.15
C ARG A 164 -8.57 3.90 8.25
N TYR A 165 -7.52 3.10 8.44
CA TYR A 165 -7.48 2.07 9.47
C TYR A 165 -7.27 2.67 10.87
N ILE A 166 -6.33 3.62 11.00
CA ILE A 166 -6.05 4.29 12.27
C ILE A 166 -7.25 5.14 12.72
N ARG A 167 -7.99 5.74 11.77
CA ARG A 167 -9.08 6.72 12.03
C ARG A 167 -8.67 7.68 13.15
N MET A 168 -7.60 8.44 12.90
CA MET A 168 -6.90 9.32 13.83
C MET A 168 -7.74 9.68 15.08
N PRO A 169 -7.27 9.35 16.31
CA PRO A 169 -8.08 9.40 17.52
C PRO A 169 -8.86 10.71 17.67
N SER A 170 -10.17 10.67 17.39
CA SER A 170 -11.11 11.74 17.73
C SER A 170 -11.64 11.61 19.15
N LEU A 171 -10.99 10.78 19.99
CA LEU A 171 -11.28 10.60 21.42
C LEU A 171 -10.97 11.86 22.27
N VAL A 172 -10.53 12.95 21.63
CA VAL A 172 -10.12 14.18 22.30
C VAL A 172 -11.28 15.18 22.24
N ASP A 173 -11.57 15.76 23.40
CA ASP A 173 -12.43 16.94 23.50
C ASP A 173 -11.89 18.06 22.60
N ARG A 174 -12.72 18.60 21.70
CA ARG A 174 -12.35 19.60 20.69
C ARG A 174 -11.62 20.80 21.30
N GLU A 175 -11.97 21.18 22.52
CA GLU A 175 -11.38 22.30 23.26
C GLU A 175 -10.00 21.98 23.89
N LYS A 176 -9.70 20.69 24.12
CA LYS A 176 -8.44 20.22 24.70
C LYS A 176 -7.41 19.80 23.64
N MET A 177 -7.83 19.71 22.38
CA MET A 177 -6.97 19.36 21.25
C MET A 177 -6.20 20.59 20.77
N LYS A 178 -5.12 20.96 21.45
CA LYS A 178 -4.13 21.89 20.89
C LYS A 178 -3.22 21.13 19.92
N SER A 179 -3.17 21.57 18.67
CA SER A 179 -2.20 21.05 17.70
C SER A 179 -0.79 21.38 18.19
N PRO A 180 0.10 20.40 18.39
CA PRO A 180 1.52 20.64 18.64
C PRO A 180 2.19 21.38 17.48
N ILE A 181 1.62 21.27 16.27
CA ILE A 181 2.09 21.98 15.09
C ILE A 181 1.41 23.36 15.06
N THR A 182 2.20 24.38 15.35
CA THR A 182 1.87 25.81 15.27
C THR A 182 2.64 26.49 14.14
N PRO A 183 2.24 27.70 13.70
CA PRO A 183 3.04 28.50 12.77
C PRO A 183 4.50 28.68 13.23
N ASP A 184 4.75 28.77 14.54
CA ASP A 184 6.09 28.90 15.09
C ASP A 184 6.89 27.62 14.94
N THR A 185 6.30 26.45 15.23
CA THR A 185 6.98 25.18 14.98
C THR A 185 7.25 24.97 13.48
N ILE A 186 6.36 25.37 12.59
CA ILE A 186 6.59 25.31 11.14
C ILE A 186 7.77 26.22 10.74
N ARG A 187 7.89 27.39 11.39
CA ARG A 187 9.03 28.31 11.19
C ARG A 187 10.34 27.71 11.66
N GLU A 188 10.36 27.04 12.81
CA GLU A 188 11.54 26.30 13.29
C GLU A 188 12.05 25.29 12.24
N GLY A 189 11.13 24.57 11.57
CA GLY A 189 11.48 23.63 10.50
C GLY A 189 11.95 24.30 9.20
N LEU A 190 11.53 25.55 8.95
CA LEU A 190 12.04 26.35 7.84
C LEU A 190 13.46 26.87 8.13
N ASP A 191 13.71 27.26 9.38
CA ASP A 191 14.97 27.86 9.80
C ASP A 191 16.08 26.81 10.01
N SER A 192 15.73 25.58 10.41
CA SER A 192 16.71 24.50 10.63
C SER A 192 17.41 24.04 9.35
N GLY A 193 16.76 24.17 8.18
CA GLY A 193 17.23 23.58 6.91
C GLY A 193 17.18 22.05 6.85
N ASP A 194 16.96 21.37 7.99
CA ASP A 194 16.79 19.93 8.11
C ASP A 194 15.31 19.58 8.27
N VAL A 195 14.64 19.54 7.12
CA VAL A 195 13.21 19.23 6.99
C VAL A 195 12.89 17.85 7.57
N MET A 196 13.81 16.90 7.41
CA MET A 196 13.62 15.52 7.84
C MET A 196 13.62 15.38 9.35
N ALA A 197 14.61 15.98 10.01
CA ALA A 197 14.68 16.00 11.47
C ALA A 197 13.46 16.71 12.07
N TRP A 198 13.05 17.82 11.47
CA TRP A 198 11.86 18.56 11.90
C TRP A 198 10.58 17.73 11.73
N MET A 199 10.34 17.14 10.56
CA MET A 199 9.16 16.30 10.31
C MET A 199 9.11 15.14 11.30
N ASN A 200 10.22 14.43 11.52
CA ASN A 200 10.30 13.34 12.49
C ASN A 200 9.97 13.79 13.92
N LYS A 201 10.44 14.96 14.34
CA LYS A 201 10.09 15.54 15.64
C LYS A 201 8.61 15.90 15.71
N ALA A 202 8.10 16.65 14.73
CA ALA A 202 6.69 17.06 14.66
C ALA A 202 5.73 15.86 14.66
N ILE A 203 6.09 14.76 14.00
CA ILE A 203 5.35 13.50 14.04
C ILE A 203 5.33 12.94 15.46
N ARG A 204 6.50 12.79 16.08
CA ARG A 204 6.62 12.22 17.42
C ARG A 204 5.76 12.99 18.42
N ASP A 205 5.85 14.31 18.39
CA ASP A 205 5.16 15.21 19.33
C ASP A 205 3.64 15.21 19.13
N VAL A 206 3.15 14.87 17.92
CA VAL A 206 1.71 14.76 17.61
C VAL A 206 1.17 13.36 17.86
N TYR A 207 1.80 12.35 17.29
CA TYR A 207 1.21 11.01 17.20
C TYR A 207 1.44 10.19 18.46
N VAL A 208 2.59 10.32 19.15
CA VAL A 208 2.86 9.53 20.36
C VAL A 208 1.82 9.83 21.46
N PRO A 209 1.51 11.09 21.80
CA PRO A 209 0.49 11.36 22.83
C PRO A 209 -0.93 10.93 22.41
N LEU A 210 -1.26 10.97 21.12
CA LEU A 210 -2.56 10.51 20.61
C LEU A 210 -2.68 8.99 20.70
N GLU A 211 -1.61 8.28 20.34
CA GLU A 211 -1.50 6.82 20.42
C GLU A 211 -1.61 6.36 21.88
N GLU A 212 -0.86 6.96 22.80
CA GLU A 212 -0.91 6.64 24.24
C GLU A 212 -2.32 6.80 24.83
N ARG A 213 -3.04 7.88 24.45
CA ARG A 213 -4.43 8.08 24.87
C ARG A 213 -5.36 7.02 24.31
N MET A 214 -5.20 6.68 23.03
CA MET A 214 -6.00 5.64 22.37
C MET A 214 -5.79 4.28 23.06
N PHE A 215 -4.55 3.88 23.33
CA PHE A 215 -4.28 2.63 24.05
C PHE A 215 -4.75 2.66 25.49
N SER A 216 -4.61 3.79 26.18
CA SER A 216 -5.17 3.97 27.53
C SER A 216 -6.69 3.79 27.55
N PHE A 217 -7.39 4.27 26.52
CA PHE A 217 -8.82 4.04 26.32
C PHE A 217 -9.11 2.56 26.07
N ILE A 218 -8.42 1.93 25.11
CA ILE A 218 -8.60 0.49 24.78
C ILE A 218 -8.41 -0.39 26.02
N HIS A 219 -7.32 -0.18 26.79
CA HIS A 219 -7.05 -0.96 27.99
C HIS A 219 -8.14 -0.82 29.04
N ARG A 220 -8.68 0.39 29.23
CA ARG A 220 -9.78 0.64 30.17
C ARG A 220 -11.05 -0.09 29.76
N GLU A 221 -11.40 -0.03 28.48
CA GLU A 221 -12.61 -0.69 27.96
C GLU A 221 -12.52 -2.22 28.04
N ILE A 222 -11.34 -2.80 27.77
CA ILE A 222 -11.11 -4.25 27.93
C ILE A 222 -11.22 -4.65 29.40
N ALA A 223 -10.58 -3.91 30.32
CA ALA A 223 -10.62 -4.20 31.75
C ALA A 223 -12.06 -4.16 32.31
N ALA A 224 -12.91 -3.29 31.78
CA ALA A 224 -14.31 -3.15 32.22
C ALA A 224 -15.23 -4.31 31.77
N ARG A 225 -14.90 -5.03 30.69
CA ARG A 225 -15.75 -6.11 30.13
C ARG A 225 -15.44 -7.52 30.66
N GLY A 226 -14.27 -7.75 31.23
CA GLY A 226 -13.80 -9.11 31.51
C GLY A 226 -13.40 -9.86 30.23
N ALA A 227 -13.22 -11.19 30.32
CA ALA A 227 -12.66 -12.03 29.25
C ALA A 227 -13.67 -12.33 28.11
N GLU A 228 -14.20 -11.30 27.45
CA GLU A 228 -14.99 -11.48 26.23
C GLU A 228 -14.05 -11.56 25.02
N GLU A 229 -14.11 -12.67 24.28
CA GLU A 229 -13.28 -12.87 23.09
C GLU A 229 -13.86 -12.07 21.92
N ILE A 230 -13.13 -11.02 21.50
CA ILE A 230 -13.52 -10.15 20.40
C ILE A 230 -12.69 -10.53 19.18
N ALA A 231 -13.36 -10.85 18.07
CA ALA A 231 -12.70 -11.18 16.81
C ALA A 231 -11.80 -10.01 16.35
N ALA A 232 -10.50 -10.29 16.21
CA ALA A 232 -9.53 -9.29 15.79
C ALA A 232 -9.78 -8.85 14.34
N ILE A 233 -9.74 -7.54 14.10
CA ILE A 233 -9.80 -6.94 12.77
C ILE A 233 -8.38 -6.46 12.42
N PRO A 234 -7.67 -7.14 11.50
CA PRO A 234 -6.33 -6.73 11.10
C PRO A 234 -6.35 -5.60 10.06
N PHE A 235 -5.20 -4.97 9.88
CA PHE A 235 -4.97 -4.06 8.75
C PHE A 235 -5.09 -4.80 7.41
N GLN A 236 -5.68 -4.14 6.41
CA GLN A 236 -5.78 -4.63 5.04
C GLN A 236 -5.40 -3.53 4.06
N TRP A 237 -4.54 -3.84 3.08
CA TRP A 237 -4.19 -2.89 2.04
C TRP A 237 -5.06 -3.09 0.80
N ASN A 238 -6.14 -2.31 0.72
CA ASN A 238 -7.04 -2.34 -0.42
C ASN A 238 -6.54 -1.44 -1.56
N ILE A 239 -6.16 -2.06 -2.68
CA ILE A 239 -5.68 -1.36 -3.86
C ILE A 239 -6.87 -0.87 -4.70
N TYR A 240 -7.13 0.43 -4.67
CA TYR A 240 -8.19 1.04 -5.48
C TYR A 240 -7.82 1.06 -6.95
N ARG A 241 -8.63 0.41 -7.78
CA ARG A 241 -8.53 0.46 -9.23
C ARG A 241 -9.78 1.13 -9.80
N ASN A 242 -9.62 1.97 -10.83
CA ASN A 242 -10.72 2.75 -11.41
C ASN A 242 -11.87 1.89 -11.99
N ARG A 243 -11.68 0.56 -12.16
CA ARG A 243 -12.75 -0.41 -12.44
C ARG A 243 -12.48 -1.72 -11.69
N PRO A 244 -13.51 -2.43 -11.18
CA PRO A 244 -13.36 -3.75 -10.59
C PRO A 244 -12.95 -4.72 -11.71
N GLN A 245 -11.66 -5.05 -11.74
CA GLN A 245 -11.04 -5.84 -12.78
C GLN A 245 -10.40 -7.06 -12.15
N MET A 246 -11.25 -7.97 -11.65
CA MET A 246 -10.85 -9.35 -11.31
C MET A 246 -9.92 -9.95 -12.36
N ARG A 247 -10.00 -9.49 -13.63
CA ARG A 247 -9.10 -9.90 -14.70
C ARG A 247 -7.60 -9.68 -14.43
N TYR A 248 -7.20 -8.57 -13.81
CA TYR A 248 -5.78 -8.29 -13.54
C TYR A 248 -5.25 -9.11 -12.37
N THR A 249 -6.06 -9.21 -11.31
CA THR A 249 -5.76 -10.09 -10.17
C THR A 249 -5.69 -11.54 -10.62
N LEU A 250 -6.61 -11.98 -11.49
CA LEU A 250 -6.58 -13.32 -12.06
C LEU A 250 -5.37 -13.53 -12.98
N ALA A 251 -4.97 -12.54 -13.77
CA ALA A 251 -3.75 -12.60 -14.58
C ALA A 251 -2.51 -12.80 -13.70
N SER A 252 -2.34 -11.99 -12.64
CA SER A 252 -1.29 -12.17 -11.63
C SER A 252 -1.27 -13.57 -11.04
N ILE A 253 -2.44 -14.08 -10.61
CA ILE A 253 -2.58 -15.42 -10.00
C ILE A 253 -2.13 -16.50 -10.99
N LEU A 254 -2.57 -16.42 -12.25
CA LEU A 254 -2.22 -17.40 -13.28
C LEU A 254 -0.73 -17.33 -13.62
N ILE A 255 -0.15 -16.14 -13.76
CA ILE A 255 1.30 -15.97 -13.99
C ILE A 255 2.08 -16.60 -12.84
N ARG A 256 1.75 -16.32 -11.57
CA ARG A 256 2.41 -16.95 -10.42
C ARG A 256 2.29 -18.47 -10.47
N LYS A 257 1.09 -19.02 -10.69
CA LYS A 257 0.87 -20.47 -10.78
C LYS A 257 1.67 -21.13 -11.91
N ILE A 258 1.84 -20.45 -13.05
CA ILE A 258 2.70 -20.91 -14.14
C ILE A 258 4.17 -20.94 -13.69
N LEU A 259 4.64 -19.86 -13.07
CA LEU A 259 6.03 -19.74 -12.60
C LEU A 259 6.38 -20.80 -11.55
N TYR A 260 5.42 -21.22 -10.73
CA TYR A 260 5.58 -22.29 -9.75
C TYR A 260 5.41 -23.70 -10.29
N GLY A 261 5.07 -23.85 -11.58
CA GLY A 261 4.84 -25.17 -12.18
C GLY A 261 3.51 -25.81 -11.78
N VAL A 262 2.58 -25.08 -11.17
CA VAL A 262 1.19 -25.55 -11.01
C VAL A 262 0.52 -25.72 -12.38
N TYR A 263 0.85 -24.81 -13.29
CA TYR A 263 0.54 -24.94 -14.72
C TYR A 263 1.85 -24.88 -15.52
N PRO A 264 2.55 -26.02 -15.71
CA PRO A 264 3.84 -26.05 -16.39
C PRO A 264 3.78 -25.50 -17.82
N VAL A 265 4.88 -24.92 -18.30
CA VAL A 265 5.01 -24.57 -19.72
C VAL A 265 4.86 -25.83 -20.58
N GLY A 266 4.08 -25.74 -21.65
CA GLY A 266 3.70 -26.88 -22.50
C GLY A 266 2.44 -27.62 -22.05
N SER A 267 1.89 -27.32 -20.87
CA SER A 267 0.60 -27.85 -20.41
C SER A 267 -0.57 -26.97 -20.84
N TYR A 268 -1.79 -27.50 -20.78
CA TYR A 268 -3.01 -26.73 -20.97
C TYR A 268 -3.56 -26.23 -19.64
N LEU A 269 -4.05 -25.00 -19.62
CA LEU A 269 -4.84 -24.49 -18.50
C LEU A 269 -6.18 -25.24 -18.40
N PRO A 270 -6.79 -25.29 -17.19
CA PRO A 270 -8.16 -25.72 -17.03
C PRO A 270 -9.11 -24.97 -17.97
N SER A 271 -10.24 -25.58 -18.29
CA SER A 271 -11.27 -25.00 -19.16
C SER A 271 -11.84 -23.70 -18.58
N LEU A 272 -12.47 -22.88 -19.43
CA LEU A 272 -13.10 -21.62 -19.00
C LEU A 272 -14.10 -21.78 -17.83
N PRO A 273 -15.00 -22.78 -17.83
CA PRO A 273 -15.89 -23.02 -16.69
C PRO A 273 -15.13 -23.40 -15.41
N GLU A 274 -14.11 -24.27 -15.51
CA GLU A 274 -13.32 -24.68 -14.35
C GLU A 274 -12.53 -23.50 -13.75
N LEU A 275 -11.97 -22.62 -14.59
CA LEU A 275 -11.31 -21.40 -14.13
C LEU A 275 -12.31 -20.42 -13.50
N SER A 276 -13.51 -20.31 -14.07
CA SER A 276 -14.59 -19.46 -13.55
C SER A 276 -14.98 -19.89 -12.14
N GLU A 277 -15.21 -21.18 -11.95
CA GLU A 277 -15.56 -21.78 -10.66
C GLU A 277 -14.40 -21.67 -9.66
N ARG A 278 -13.20 -22.10 -10.05
CA ARG A 278 -12.02 -22.15 -9.18
C ARG A 278 -11.64 -20.79 -8.60
N TYR A 279 -11.85 -19.70 -9.34
CA TYR A 279 -11.42 -18.36 -8.94
C TYR A 279 -12.58 -17.39 -8.68
N GLY A 280 -13.83 -17.88 -8.64
CA GLY A 280 -15.01 -17.04 -8.38
C GLY A 280 -15.14 -15.87 -9.35
N ALA A 281 -14.71 -16.04 -10.59
CA ALA A 281 -14.70 -15.01 -11.62
C ALA A 281 -15.76 -15.30 -12.68
N SER A 282 -16.37 -14.27 -13.27
CA SER A 282 -17.30 -14.49 -14.38
C SER A 282 -16.59 -15.08 -15.61
N LEU A 283 -17.28 -15.88 -16.42
CA LEU A 283 -16.74 -16.39 -17.69
C LEU A 283 -16.16 -15.28 -18.59
N THR A 284 -16.82 -14.12 -18.64
CA THR A 284 -16.34 -12.94 -19.38
C THR A 284 -15.01 -12.43 -18.82
N THR A 285 -14.85 -12.42 -17.50
CA THR A 285 -13.60 -12.06 -16.84
C THR A 285 -12.49 -13.05 -17.20
N VAL A 286 -12.74 -14.36 -17.10
CA VAL A 286 -11.76 -15.39 -17.43
C VAL A 286 -11.31 -15.27 -18.89
N ARG A 287 -12.26 -15.16 -19.84
CA ARG A 287 -11.95 -14.97 -21.27
C ARG A 287 -11.06 -13.75 -21.51
N ARG A 288 -11.40 -12.61 -20.89
CA ARG A 288 -10.60 -11.38 -20.99
C ARG A 288 -9.21 -11.53 -20.36
N THR A 289 -9.08 -12.28 -19.28
CA THR A 289 -7.78 -12.59 -18.69
C THR A 289 -6.93 -13.45 -19.61
N LEU A 290 -7.48 -14.51 -20.21
CA LEU A 290 -6.72 -15.37 -21.11
C LEU A 290 -6.28 -14.62 -22.38
N ALA A 291 -7.14 -13.75 -22.93
CA ALA A 291 -6.76 -12.88 -24.05
C ALA A 291 -5.60 -11.93 -23.68
N LEU A 292 -5.60 -11.38 -22.47
CA LEU A 292 -4.52 -10.55 -21.95
C LEU A 292 -3.21 -11.35 -21.75
N LEU A 293 -3.30 -12.57 -21.21
CA LEU A 293 -2.14 -13.45 -21.06
C LEU A 293 -1.57 -13.87 -22.42
N GLU A 294 -2.42 -14.10 -23.41
CA GLU A 294 -2.01 -14.40 -24.79
C GLU A 294 -1.35 -13.21 -25.47
N GLU A 295 -1.81 -11.99 -25.19
CA GLU A 295 -1.15 -10.77 -25.64
C GLU A 295 0.25 -10.62 -25.02
N LEU A 296 0.41 -10.96 -23.74
CA LEU A 296 1.69 -10.97 -23.03
C LEU A 296 2.60 -12.14 -23.40
N GLY A 297 2.17 -13.04 -24.29
CA GLY A 297 2.91 -14.24 -24.67
C GLY A 297 2.94 -15.34 -23.60
N VAL A 298 2.21 -15.18 -22.49
CA VAL A 298 2.14 -16.16 -21.39
C VAL A 298 1.41 -17.42 -21.85
N THR A 299 0.36 -17.28 -22.66
CA THR A 299 -0.47 -18.38 -23.16
C THR A 299 -0.72 -18.29 -24.67
N GLU A 300 -1.27 -19.35 -25.24
CA GLU A 300 -1.76 -19.38 -26.63
C GLU A 300 -3.05 -20.20 -26.72
N SER A 301 -4.09 -19.67 -27.34
CA SER A 301 -5.40 -20.32 -27.39
C SER A 301 -5.58 -21.09 -28.70
N PHE A 302 -5.98 -22.36 -28.62
CA PHE A 302 -6.23 -23.22 -29.76
C PHE A 302 -7.70 -23.64 -29.81
N GLN A 303 -8.37 -23.37 -30.92
CA GLN A 303 -9.77 -23.75 -31.11
C GLN A 303 -9.95 -25.26 -30.92
N GLY A 304 -10.86 -25.65 -30.02
CA GLY A 304 -11.17 -27.05 -29.72
C GLY A 304 -10.12 -27.80 -28.87
N LYS A 305 -8.96 -27.20 -28.57
CA LYS A 305 -7.89 -27.83 -27.77
C LYS A 305 -7.68 -27.17 -26.40
N GLY A 306 -8.06 -25.91 -26.25
CA GLY A 306 -7.92 -25.15 -25.00
C GLY A 306 -6.77 -24.13 -25.06
N THR A 307 -6.35 -23.65 -23.89
CA THR A 307 -5.31 -22.61 -23.76
C THR A 307 -4.00 -23.23 -23.27
N LEU A 308 -2.98 -23.21 -24.13
CA LEU A 308 -1.64 -23.72 -23.86
C LEU A 308 -0.82 -22.69 -23.08
N VAL A 309 -0.02 -23.15 -22.11
CA VAL A 309 0.96 -22.31 -21.40
C VAL A 309 2.27 -22.29 -22.20
N CYS A 310 2.75 -21.11 -22.56
CA CYS A 310 3.90 -20.98 -23.47
C CYS A 310 5.05 -20.13 -22.92
N MET A 311 4.77 -18.99 -22.27
CA MET A 311 5.79 -18.00 -21.86
C MET A 311 6.75 -17.58 -23.00
N LYS A 312 6.18 -17.33 -24.18
CA LYS A 312 6.90 -16.87 -25.37
C LYS A 312 7.30 -15.41 -25.25
N ARG A 313 8.44 -15.06 -25.86
CA ARG A 313 8.82 -13.66 -26.07
C ARG A 313 7.88 -13.06 -27.12
N LYS A 314 7.04 -12.11 -26.72
CA LYS A 314 6.08 -11.43 -27.61
C LYS A 314 5.97 -9.98 -27.19
N SER A 315 6.35 -9.05 -28.07
CA SER A 315 6.23 -7.61 -27.81
C SER A 315 4.75 -7.23 -27.69
N PRO A 316 4.25 -6.91 -26.48
CA PRO A 316 2.87 -6.50 -26.32
C PRO A 316 2.68 -5.07 -26.83
N ASP A 317 1.46 -4.71 -27.20
CA ASP A 317 1.13 -3.34 -27.54
C ASP A 317 1.08 -2.48 -26.26
N LEU A 318 2.15 -1.69 -26.04
CA LEU A 318 2.28 -0.81 -24.87
C LEU A 318 1.27 0.34 -24.86
N GLU A 319 0.60 0.62 -25.98
CA GLU A 319 -0.46 1.62 -26.05
C GLU A 319 -1.78 1.12 -25.43
N LYS A 320 -1.96 -0.19 -25.30
CA LYS A 320 -3.16 -0.74 -24.65
C LYS A 320 -3.17 -0.43 -23.16
N ALA A 321 -4.31 0.06 -22.71
CA ALA A 321 -4.53 0.50 -21.32
C ALA A 321 -4.24 -0.61 -20.30
N GLU A 322 -4.56 -1.87 -20.64
CA GLU A 322 -4.30 -3.04 -19.81
C GLU A 322 -2.82 -3.32 -19.60
N ILE A 323 -2.04 -3.25 -20.67
CA ILE A 323 -0.60 -3.52 -20.66
C ILE A 323 0.12 -2.39 -19.92
N ARG A 324 -0.25 -1.14 -20.23
CA ARG A 324 0.26 0.05 -19.52
C ARG A 324 -0.02 -0.01 -18.02
N GLU A 325 -1.21 -0.44 -17.64
CA GLU A 325 -1.58 -0.60 -16.23
C GLU A 325 -0.78 -1.72 -15.54
N GLY A 326 -0.60 -2.88 -16.20
CA GLY A 326 0.23 -3.96 -15.68
C GLY A 326 1.69 -3.53 -15.49
N LEU A 327 2.26 -2.83 -16.47
CA LEU A 327 3.61 -2.28 -16.39
C LEU A 327 3.74 -1.22 -15.29
N ARG A 328 2.74 -0.33 -15.17
CA ARG A 328 2.68 0.67 -14.08
C ARG A 328 2.67 -0.02 -12.72
N LEU A 329 1.81 -1.02 -12.51
CA LEU A 329 1.73 -1.76 -11.25
C LEU A 329 3.05 -2.46 -10.92
N HIS A 330 3.71 -3.08 -11.90
CA HIS A 330 5.01 -3.69 -11.71
C HIS A 330 6.07 -2.65 -11.29
N ARG A 331 6.20 -1.55 -12.04
CA ARG A 331 7.16 -0.46 -11.75
C ARG A 331 6.92 0.16 -10.37
N GLU A 332 5.66 0.45 -10.04
CA GLU A 332 5.30 1.03 -8.74
C GLU A 332 5.58 0.05 -7.58
N SER A 333 5.44 -1.26 -7.83
CA SER A 333 5.77 -2.30 -6.85
C SER A 333 7.28 -2.43 -6.64
N LEU A 334 8.09 -2.32 -7.70
CA LEU A 334 9.55 -2.30 -7.58
C LEU A 334 10.01 -1.11 -6.72
N GLN A 335 9.44 0.08 -6.95
CA GLN A 335 9.76 1.25 -6.14
C GLN A 335 9.37 1.10 -4.67
N PHE A 336 8.22 0.48 -4.38
CA PHE A 336 7.87 0.11 -3.01
C PHE A 336 8.96 -0.80 -2.42
N LEU A 337 9.31 -1.89 -3.11
CA LEU A 337 10.30 -2.85 -2.63
C LEU A 337 11.67 -2.21 -2.41
N ARG A 338 12.18 -1.43 -3.37
CA ARG A 338 13.50 -0.79 -3.23
C ARG A 338 13.58 0.07 -1.99
N LEU A 339 12.49 0.78 -1.67
CA LEU A 339 12.45 1.70 -0.53
C LEU A 339 12.21 0.98 0.81
N THR A 340 11.54 -0.18 0.83
CA THR A 340 11.11 -0.82 2.10
C THR A 340 11.79 -2.15 2.38
N ILE A 341 12.31 -2.87 1.37
CA ILE A 341 12.77 -4.25 1.53
C ILE A 341 13.90 -4.37 2.54
N ARG A 342 14.82 -3.39 2.59
CA ARG A 342 15.97 -3.47 3.50
C ARG A 342 15.51 -3.60 4.95
N GLY A 343 14.61 -2.71 5.38
CA GLY A 343 14.07 -2.73 6.73
C GLY A 343 13.20 -3.96 6.97
N GLY A 344 12.26 -4.24 6.05
CA GLY A 344 11.34 -5.37 6.20
C GLY A 344 12.03 -6.74 6.23
N ALA A 345 13.02 -6.95 5.37
CA ALA A 345 13.80 -8.18 5.28
C ALA A 345 14.69 -8.38 6.51
N LEU A 346 15.46 -7.35 6.89
CA LEU A 346 16.34 -7.43 8.07
C LEU A 346 15.55 -7.72 9.33
N PHE A 347 14.47 -6.96 9.56
CA PHE A 347 13.58 -7.15 10.71
C PHE A 347 13.02 -8.57 10.78
N THR A 348 12.67 -9.15 9.64
CA THR A 348 12.16 -10.53 9.53
C THR A 348 13.27 -11.56 9.79
N LEU A 349 14.45 -11.40 9.18
CA LEU A 349 15.58 -12.33 9.33
C LEU A 349 16.09 -12.40 10.78
N GLU A 350 16.18 -11.26 11.46
CA GLU A 350 16.59 -11.18 12.86
C GLU A 350 15.65 -11.93 13.81
N ARG A 351 14.36 -12.01 13.45
CA ARG A 351 13.30 -12.61 14.29
C ARG A 351 12.91 -14.03 13.85
N ALA A 352 13.26 -14.42 12.62
CA ALA A 352 13.06 -15.77 12.13
C ALA A 352 13.98 -16.76 12.85
N SER A 353 13.47 -17.96 13.11
CA SER A 353 14.29 -19.03 13.71
C SER A 353 15.40 -19.48 12.76
N ALA A 354 16.49 -20.01 13.30
CA ALA A 354 17.61 -20.52 12.51
C ALA A 354 17.15 -21.55 11.46
N GLY A 355 16.19 -22.41 11.79
CA GLY A 355 15.61 -23.38 10.83
C GLY A 355 14.88 -22.72 9.66
N LYS A 356 14.17 -21.61 9.90
CA LYS A 356 13.49 -20.84 8.84
C LYS A 356 14.50 -20.12 7.94
N ARG A 357 15.58 -19.58 8.51
CA ARG A 357 16.70 -18.99 7.75
C ARG A 357 17.41 -20.03 6.89
N ALA A 358 17.71 -21.20 7.45
CA ALA A 358 18.30 -22.31 6.70
C ALA A 358 17.38 -22.81 5.57
N ALA A 359 16.07 -22.85 5.80
CA ALA A 359 15.10 -23.19 4.75
C ALA A 359 15.07 -22.15 3.61
N LEU A 360 15.20 -20.86 3.93
CA LEU A 360 15.34 -19.80 2.92
C LEU A 360 16.63 -19.99 2.12
N GLU A 361 17.76 -20.21 2.79
CA GLU A 361 19.05 -20.48 2.12
C GLU A 361 18.95 -21.69 1.18
N ALA A 362 18.40 -22.81 1.65
CA ALA A 362 18.22 -24.01 0.85
C ALA A 362 17.32 -23.76 -0.38
N ARG A 363 16.27 -22.94 -0.26
CA ARG A 363 15.45 -22.52 -1.40
C ARG A 363 16.26 -21.69 -2.42
N LEU A 364 17.12 -20.78 -1.97
CA LEU A 364 18.00 -19.99 -2.84
C LEU A 364 19.04 -20.86 -3.54
N ARG A 365 19.66 -21.82 -2.85
CA ARG A 365 20.60 -22.76 -3.48
C ARG A 365 19.90 -23.69 -4.47
N GLY A 366 18.75 -24.25 -4.09
CA GLY A 366 17.97 -25.13 -4.98
C GLY A 366 17.49 -24.44 -6.26
N MET A 367 17.17 -23.14 -6.22
CA MET A 367 16.81 -22.42 -7.45
C MET A 367 18.02 -22.14 -8.37
N LEU A 368 19.24 -22.06 -7.84
CA LEU A 368 20.45 -21.98 -8.66
C LEU A 368 20.70 -23.30 -9.39
N GLU A 369 20.60 -24.42 -8.67
CA GLU A 369 20.76 -25.77 -9.24
C GLU A 369 19.75 -26.05 -10.36
N GLN A 370 18.52 -25.55 -10.22
CA GLN A 370 17.43 -25.73 -11.20
C GLN A 370 17.46 -24.71 -12.35
N GLY A 371 18.36 -23.71 -12.31
CA GLY A 371 18.37 -22.61 -13.28
C GLY A 371 17.08 -21.77 -13.24
N HIS A 372 16.60 -21.46 -12.03
CA HIS A 372 15.34 -20.78 -11.75
C HIS A 372 15.51 -19.54 -10.86
N SER A 373 16.64 -18.85 -10.98
CA SER A 373 16.98 -17.64 -10.21
C SER A 373 15.90 -16.53 -10.29
N TYR A 374 15.10 -16.48 -11.37
CA TYR A 374 13.95 -15.56 -11.49
C TYR A 374 12.89 -15.73 -10.39
N ARG A 375 12.87 -16.87 -9.69
CA ARG A 375 11.97 -17.10 -8.55
C ARG A 375 12.41 -16.41 -7.26
N CYS A 376 13.56 -15.69 -7.26
CA CYS A 376 14.09 -15.05 -6.07
C CYS A 376 13.13 -14.01 -5.47
N PHE A 377 12.47 -13.19 -6.29
CA PHE A 377 11.50 -12.17 -5.86
C PHE A 377 10.41 -12.79 -5.02
N GLU A 378 9.71 -13.71 -5.65
CA GLU A 378 8.60 -14.41 -5.06
C GLU A 378 9.02 -15.18 -3.78
N THR A 379 10.19 -15.84 -3.80
CA THR A 379 10.73 -16.55 -2.63
C THR A 379 10.94 -15.61 -1.45
N MET A 380 11.50 -14.42 -1.69
CA MET A 380 11.74 -13.44 -0.65
C MET A 380 10.45 -12.81 -0.13
N LEU A 381 9.53 -12.42 -1.03
CA LEU A 381 8.26 -11.82 -0.63
C LEU A 381 7.41 -12.80 0.17
N MET A 382 7.43 -14.08 -0.20
CA MET A 382 6.75 -15.13 0.56
C MET A 382 7.43 -15.38 1.91
N PHE A 383 8.76 -15.33 2.01
CA PHE A 383 9.45 -15.41 3.29
C PHE A 383 9.04 -14.27 4.24
N VAL A 384 9.02 -13.01 3.77
CA VAL A 384 8.53 -11.89 4.58
C VAL A 384 7.06 -12.08 4.96
N LYS A 385 6.22 -12.51 4.01
CA LYS A 385 4.80 -12.78 4.26
C LYS A 385 4.57 -13.90 5.27
N GLU A 386 5.39 -14.92 5.30
CA GLU A 386 5.20 -16.11 6.16
C GLU A 386 5.82 -15.92 7.54
N GLU A 387 6.97 -15.25 7.62
CA GLU A 387 7.82 -15.26 8.82
C GLU A 387 7.91 -13.90 9.54
N CYS A 388 7.47 -12.78 8.92
CA CYS A 388 7.50 -11.48 9.60
C CYS A 388 6.49 -11.45 10.76
N PRO A 389 6.88 -11.04 11.98
CA PRO A 389 5.96 -11.04 13.11
C PRO A 389 4.85 -9.97 12.99
N LEU A 390 5.08 -8.91 12.23
CA LEU A 390 4.10 -7.82 12.06
C LEU A 390 3.08 -8.16 10.95
N ALA A 391 1.80 -8.26 11.32
CA ALA A 391 0.71 -8.58 10.41
C ALA A 391 0.57 -7.57 9.27
N MET A 392 0.76 -6.28 9.55
CA MET A 392 0.72 -5.23 8.53
C MET A 392 1.82 -5.40 7.49
N VAL A 393 3.02 -5.80 7.90
CA VAL A 393 4.14 -6.08 6.98
C VAL A 393 3.81 -7.30 6.13
N ARG A 394 3.30 -8.38 6.73
CA ARG A 394 2.86 -9.57 5.97
C ARG A 394 1.80 -9.23 4.92
N GLU A 395 0.81 -8.43 5.27
CA GLU A 395 -0.22 -7.94 4.34
C GLU A 395 0.41 -7.16 3.18
N CYS A 396 1.28 -6.18 3.48
CA CYS A 396 1.84 -5.32 2.46
C CYS A 396 2.72 -6.08 1.46
N TYR A 397 3.65 -6.90 1.95
CA TYR A 397 4.51 -7.71 1.09
C TYR A 397 3.73 -8.80 0.34
N GLY A 398 2.66 -9.33 0.94
CA GLY A 398 1.74 -10.25 0.26
C GLY A 398 1.03 -9.60 -0.93
N ARG A 399 0.54 -8.36 -0.78
CA ARG A 399 -0.06 -7.61 -1.89
C ARG A 399 0.94 -7.30 -2.98
N ILE A 400 2.16 -6.93 -2.61
CA ILE A 400 3.22 -6.65 -3.57
C ILE A 400 3.61 -7.90 -4.35
N ALA A 401 3.66 -9.08 -3.73
CA ALA A 401 3.90 -10.34 -4.44
C ALA A 401 2.88 -10.59 -5.58
N ASP A 402 1.60 -10.25 -5.36
CA ASP A 402 0.58 -10.34 -6.41
C ASP A 402 0.85 -9.41 -7.59
N LEU A 403 1.43 -8.23 -7.34
CA LEU A 403 1.66 -7.22 -8.38
C LEU A 403 2.99 -7.40 -9.11
N VAL A 404 4.04 -7.81 -8.41
CA VAL A 404 5.36 -8.07 -9.00
C VAL A 404 5.31 -9.17 -10.04
N ALA A 405 4.34 -10.10 -9.94
CA ALA A 405 4.07 -11.12 -10.96
C ALA A 405 3.93 -10.55 -12.39
N TRP A 406 3.44 -9.32 -12.53
CA TRP A 406 3.36 -8.65 -13.83
C TRP A 406 4.71 -8.41 -14.49
N GLY A 407 5.79 -8.38 -13.72
CA GLY A 407 7.15 -8.19 -14.22
C GLY A 407 7.64 -9.33 -15.09
N TYR A 408 7.21 -10.56 -14.86
CA TYR A 408 7.80 -11.73 -15.53
C TYR A 408 7.62 -11.74 -17.06
N PRO A 409 6.43 -11.45 -17.62
CA PRO A 409 6.28 -11.26 -19.06
C PRO A 409 7.17 -10.15 -19.62
N PHE A 410 7.32 -9.03 -18.90
CA PHE A 410 8.15 -7.91 -19.35
C PHE A 410 9.65 -8.20 -19.25
N ALA A 411 10.10 -8.89 -18.18
CA ALA A 411 11.49 -9.33 -18.03
C ALA A 411 11.92 -10.26 -19.18
N ARG A 412 10.99 -11.10 -19.68
CA ARG A 412 11.25 -11.95 -20.85
C ARG A 412 11.44 -11.18 -22.15
N LEU A 413 10.90 -9.96 -22.26
CA LEU A 413 11.16 -9.07 -23.40
C LEU A 413 12.55 -8.47 -23.36
N MET A 414 13.00 -8.09 -22.16
CA MET A 414 14.26 -7.41 -21.94
C MET A 414 15.47 -8.35 -22.01
N LEU A 415 15.28 -9.62 -21.66
CA LEU A 415 16.35 -10.60 -21.61
C LEU A 415 16.47 -11.39 -22.94
N PRO A 416 17.69 -11.77 -23.35
CA PRO A 416 17.91 -12.70 -24.46
C PRO A 416 17.16 -14.04 -24.30
N GLU A 417 16.95 -14.76 -25.40
CA GLU A 417 16.32 -16.07 -25.34
C GLU A 417 17.15 -17.07 -24.52
N GLY A 418 16.53 -17.79 -23.59
CA GLY A 418 17.19 -18.74 -22.71
C GLY A 418 17.74 -18.15 -21.40
N GLU A 419 17.84 -16.83 -21.26
CA GLU A 419 18.54 -16.21 -20.11
C GLU A 419 17.70 -15.97 -18.85
N LEU A 420 16.36 -16.00 -18.95
CA LEU A 420 15.50 -15.72 -17.79
C LEU A 420 15.79 -16.66 -16.60
N GLY A 421 16.14 -17.92 -16.87
CA GLY A 421 16.46 -18.92 -15.85
C GLY A 421 17.55 -18.46 -14.87
N ASN A 422 18.63 -17.90 -15.41
CA ASN A 422 19.84 -17.52 -14.65
C ASN A 422 20.04 -16.00 -14.55
N ALA A 423 19.04 -15.20 -14.93
CA ALA A 423 19.10 -13.74 -14.97
C ALA A 423 19.56 -13.10 -13.64
N TYR A 424 19.31 -13.77 -12.51
CA TYR A 424 19.66 -13.27 -11.18
C TYR A 424 20.61 -14.20 -10.42
N ALA A 425 21.20 -15.20 -11.09
CA ALA A 425 21.99 -16.25 -10.45
C ALA A 425 23.12 -15.68 -9.56
N PHE A 426 23.89 -14.72 -10.09
CA PHE A 426 24.95 -14.06 -9.32
C PHE A 426 24.44 -13.43 -8.01
N ARG A 427 23.34 -12.67 -8.06
CA ARG A 427 22.77 -12.03 -6.86
C ARG A 427 22.22 -13.06 -5.89
N VAL A 428 21.55 -14.10 -6.38
CA VAL A 428 20.98 -15.18 -5.57
C VAL A 428 22.07 -15.98 -4.86
N GLU A 429 23.20 -16.23 -5.53
CA GLU A 429 24.37 -16.87 -4.93
C GLU A 429 24.94 -16.04 -3.78
N GLN A 430 25.17 -14.74 -4.00
CA GLN A 430 25.63 -13.83 -2.94
C GLN A 430 24.66 -13.78 -1.76
N MET A 431 23.35 -13.77 -2.02
CA MET A 431 22.32 -13.84 -0.97
C MET A 431 22.42 -15.15 -0.17
N ALA A 432 22.54 -16.29 -0.84
CA ALA A 432 22.66 -17.59 -0.15
C ALA A 432 23.93 -17.64 0.72
N ASP A 433 25.04 -17.11 0.23
CA ASP A 433 26.31 -17.07 0.98
C ASP A 433 26.24 -16.13 2.19
N CYS A 434 25.56 -14.98 2.07
CA CYS A 434 25.27 -14.11 3.20
C CYS A 434 24.44 -14.83 4.27
N LEU A 435 23.39 -15.57 3.90
CA LEU A 435 22.59 -16.35 4.87
C LEU A 435 23.41 -17.44 5.56
N CYS A 436 24.26 -18.15 4.81
CA CYS A 436 25.15 -19.18 5.34
C CYS A 436 26.11 -18.63 6.40
N ARG A 437 26.51 -17.35 6.28
CA ARG A 437 27.42 -16.65 7.21
C ARG A 437 26.67 -15.85 8.29
N GLU A 438 25.34 -15.92 8.32
CA GLU A 438 24.47 -15.07 9.14
C GLU A 438 24.69 -13.55 8.94
N ASP A 439 25.16 -13.14 7.76
CA ASP A 439 25.31 -11.74 7.36
C ASP A 439 23.99 -11.20 6.79
N PHE A 440 23.05 -10.86 7.68
CA PHE A 440 21.72 -10.39 7.26
C PHE A 440 21.76 -9.00 6.61
N GLU A 441 22.70 -8.15 7.01
CA GLU A 441 22.90 -6.85 6.37
C GLU A 441 23.41 -7.00 4.93
N GLY A 442 24.43 -7.84 4.72
CA GLY A 442 24.93 -8.18 3.40
C GLY A 442 23.84 -8.79 2.51
N PHE A 443 23.03 -9.70 3.05
CA PHE A 443 21.86 -10.26 2.35
C PHE A 443 20.90 -9.16 1.86
N CYS A 444 20.55 -8.23 2.75
CA CYS A 444 19.65 -7.13 2.42
C CYS A 444 20.25 -6.16 1.39
N ASN A 445 21.56 -5.91 1.46
CA ASN A 445 22.26 -5.07 0.49
C ASN A 445 22.24 -5.68 -0.92
N GLN A 446 22.35 -7.01 -1.05
CA GLN A 446 22.18 -7.68 -2.34
C GLN A 446 20.77 -7.50 -2.91
N TRP A 447 19.74 -7.50 -2.06
CA TRP A 447 18.36 -7.24 -2.46
C TRP A 447 18.14 -5.83 -2.99
N VAL A 448 18.67 -4.83 -2.28
CA VAL A 448 18.60 -3.42 -2.70
C VAL A 448 19.27 -3.26 -4.06
N ALA A 449 20.49 -3.78 -4.22
CA ALA A 449 21.24 -3.69 -5.47
C ALA A 449 20.53 -4.40 -6.65
N LEU A 450 19.87 -5.53 -6.40
CA LEU A 450 19.06 -6.22 -7.40
C LEU A 450 17.87 -5.35 -7.84
N LEU A 451 17.14 -4.75 -6.89
CA LEU A 451 15.97 -3.93 -7.18
C LEU A 451 16.32 -2.63 -7.91
N GLU A 452 17.43 -2.00 -7.57
CA GLU A 452 17.96 -0.82 -8.28
C GLU A 452 18.22 -1.15 -9.75
N GLN A 453 18.88 -2.28 -10.02
CA GLN A 453 19.14 -2.75 -11.39
C GLN A 453 17.83 -3.00 -12.17
N GLU A 454 16.80 -3.57 -11.53
CA GLU A 454 15.52 -3.83 -12.20
C GLU A 454 14.71 -2.55 -12.45
N GLU A 455 14.74 -1.59 -11.54
CA GLU A 455 14.11 -0.27 -11.75
C GLU A 455 14.72 0.47 -12.95
N GLU A 456 16.05 0.42 -13.10
CA GLU A 456 16.74 1.01 -14.25
C GLU A 456 16.30 0.36 -15.57
N LYS A 457 16.23 -0.98 -15.62
CA LYS A 457 15.76 -1.73 -16.80
C LYS A 457 14.32 -1.38 -17.17
N VAL A 458 13.41 -1.39 -16.19
CA VAL A 458 11.99 -1.07 -16.41
C VAL A 458 11.80 0.38 -16.85
N SER A 459 12.61 1.31 -16.34
CA SER A 459 12.57 2.71 -16.76
C SER A 459 12.94 2.89 -18.24
N GLY A 460 13.80 2.02 -18.79
CA GLY A 460 14.17 2.00 -20.20
C GLY A 460 13.07 1.55 -21.18
N LEU A 461 12.06 0.80 -20.72
CA LEU A 461 10.96 0.34 -21.59
C LEU A 461 10.01 1.46 -22.04
N GLY A 462 10.03 2.61 -21.36
CA GLY A 462 9.19 3.77 -21.69
C GLY A 462 9.91 4.84 -22.51
N THR A 463 11.20 4.68 -22.81
CA THR A 463 12.04 5.72 -23.42
C THR A 463 12.62 5.35 -24.77
N GLN A 464 12.28 4.19 -25.37
CA GLN A 464 12.71 3.93 -26.75
C GLN A 464 11.98 4.90 -27.71
N PRO A 465 12.70 5.84 -28.36
CA PRO A 465 12.19 6.50 -29.55
C PRO A 465 12.12 5.41 -30.63
N GLY A 466 11.03 5.38 -31.39
CA GLY A 466 10.84 4.42 -32.47
C GLY A 466 12.12 4.24 -33.29
N SER A 467 12.61 3.01 -33.34
CA SER A 467 13.75 2.64 -34.17
C SER A 467 13.23 2.03 -35.48
N CYS A 468 13.37 2.85 -36.53
CA CYS A 468 13.29 2.61 -37.97
C CYS A 468 11.93 2.25 -38.58
#